data_AF-F9UBD6-F1
#
_entry.id   AF-F9UBD6-F1
#
_cell.length_a   1.000
_cell.length_b   1.000
_cell.length_c   1.000
_cell.angle_alpha   90.00
_cell.angle_beta   90.00
_cell.angle_gamma   90.00
#
_symmetry.space_group_name_H-M   'P 1'
#
loop_
_entity.id
_entity.type
_entity.pdbx_description
1 polymer ?
#
loop_
_entity_poly.entity_id
_entity_poly.type
_entity_poly.pdbx_seq_one_letter_code
_entity_poly.pdbx_strand_id
1 'polypeptide(L)'
;MASAQIDIPQDILDSARLSPEALKQELAISLYAQRRLSIGKARELAGMSLWQFRQLLSSREVPAHYDEKELLEDLDTVSNWDRSAS
;
A
#
# COMPACT_ATOMS: atom_id res chain seq x y z
N MET A 1 10.53 -6.17 -13.60
CA MET A 1 9.32 -5.54 -13.04
C MET A 1 9.19 -4.16 -13.66
N ALA A 2 7.99 -3.78 -14.13
CA ALA A 2 7.75 -2.44 -14.65
C ALA A 2 7.56 -1.47 -13.47
N SER A 3 8.25 -0.33 -13.48
CA SER A 3 8.07 0.73 -12.48
C SER A 3 7.32 1.91 -13.10
N ALA A 4 6.28 2.38 -12.43
CA ALA A 4 5.61 3.63 -12.75
C ALA A 4 6.32 4.81 -12.04
N GLN A 5 6.49 5.93 -12.74
CA GLN A 5 7.00 7.18 -12.16
C GLN A 5 5.85 8.17 -12.02
N ILE A 6 5.78 8.83 -10.87
CA ILE A 6 4.82 9.89 -10.56
C ILE A 6 5.64 11.12 -10.17
N ASP A 7 5.51 12.19 -10.93
CA ASP A 7 6.15 13.47 -10.61
C ASP A 7 5.26 14.26 -9.67
N ILE A 8 5.87 14.77 -8.60
CA ILE A 8 5.19 15.56 -7.57
C ILE A 8 5.96 16.86 -7.41
N PRO A 9 5.31 18.02 -7.61
CA PRO A 9 5.94 19.31 -7.41
C PRO A 9 6.49 19.45 -5.98
N GLN A 10 7.71 19.98 -5.86
CA GLN A 10 8.41 20.10 -4.58
C GLN A 10 7.66 21.02 -3.60
N ASP A 11 7.03 22.08 -4.10
CA ASP A 11 6.21 23.00 -3.31
C ASP A 11 5.00 22.31 -2.65
N ILE A 12 4.40 21.31 -3.30
CA ILE A 12 3.34 20.49 -2.72
C ILE A 12 3.88 19.61 -1.58
N LEU A 13 5.04 18.97 -1.77
CA LEU A 13 5.69 18.17 -0.72
C LEU A 13 6.06 19.03 0.49
N ASP A 14 6.64 20.21 0.24
CA ASP A 14 7.05 21.17 1.26
C ASP A 14 5.82 21.70 2.03
N SER A 15 4.74 22.04 1.31
CA SER A 15 3.48 22.50 1.90
C SER A 15 2.82 21.41 2.74
N ALA A 16 2.87 20.15 2.29
CA ALA A 16 2.39 19.00 3.03
C ALA A 16 3.33 18.61 4.20
N ARG A 17 4.55 19.14 4.24
CA ARG A 17 5.63 18.76 5.17
C ARG A 17 5.92 17.25 5.13
N LEU A 18 5.85 16.67 3.93
CA LEU A 18 6.08 15.24 3.71
C LEU A 18 7.40 15.02 2.99
N SER A 19 8.16 14.02 3.44
CA SER A 19 9.23 13.45 2.64
C SER A 19 8.64 12.51 1.57
N PRO A 20 9.36 12.23 0.48
CA PRO A 20 8.93 11.23 -0.51
C PRO A 20 8.65 9.85 0.11
N GLU A 21 9.40 9.48 1.15
CA GLU A 21 9.17 8.25 1.91
C GLU A 21 7.87 8.31 2.70
N ALA A 22 7.63 9.39 3.44
CA ALA A 22 6.38 9.59 4.17
C ALA A 22 5.18 9.58 3.22
N LEU A 23 5.31 10.17 2.03
CA LEU A 23 4.26 10.14 1.02
C LEU A 23 3.98 8.72 0.51
N LYS A 24 5.02 7.90 0.27
CA LYS A 24 4.81 6.48 -0.09
C LYS A 24 4.06 5.72 0.99
N GLN A 25 4.37 6.01 2.26
CA GLN A 25 3.67 5.42 3.40
C GLN A 25 2.20 5.85 3.42
N GLU A 26 1.91 7.14 3.26
CA GLU A 26 0.54 7.64 3.16
C GLU A 26 -0.25 7.01 2.00
N LEU A 27 0.39 6.88 0.84
CA LEU A 27 -0.22 6.23 -0.32
C LEU A 27 -0.54 4.76 -0.02
N ALA A 28 0.40 4.04 0.60
CA ALA A 28 0.19 2.65 0.98
C ALA A 28 -0.94 2.47 2.00
N ILE A 29 -1.00 3.32 3.03
CA ILE A 29 -2.09 3.30 4.03
C ILE A 29 -3.43 3.62 3.35
N SER A 30 -3.48 4.66 2.53
CA SER A 30 -4.70 5.09 1.85
C SER A 30 -5.25 3.99 0.93
N LEU A 31 -4.37 3.34 0.15
CA LEU A 31 -4.75 2.24 -0.73
C LEU A 31 -5.17 0.98 0.06
N TYR A 32 -4.55 0.72 1.21
CA TYR A 32 -4.97 -0.35 2.12
C TYR A 32 -6.34 -0.07 2.74
N ALA A 33 -6.55 1.13 3.28
CA ALA A 33 -7.81 1.56 3.88
C ALA A 33 -8.98 1.52 2.89
N GLN A 34 -8.71 1.81 1.60
CA GLN A 34 -9.68 1.69 0.51
C GLN A 34 -9.87 0.26 -0.03
N ARG A 35 -9.24 -0.75 0.60
CA ARG A 35 -9.20 -2.15 0.15
C ARG A 35 -8.74 -2.33 -1.29
N ARG A 36 -7.88 -1.43 -1.79
CA ARG A 36 -7.27 -1.49 -3.13
C ARG A 36 -5.99 -2.31 -3.13
N LEU A 37 -5.27 -2.31 -2.01
CA LEU A 37 -4.08 -3.13 -1.80
C LEU A 37 -4.28 -4.04 -0.59
N SER A 38 -3.83 -5.30 -0.73
CA SER A 38 -3.64 -6.18 0.42
C SER A 38 -2.53 -5.63 1.31
N ILE A 39 -2.52 -6.04 2.59
CA ILE A 39 -1.47 -5.64 3.54
C ILE A 39 -0.06 -5.99 3.05
N GLY A 40 0.08 -7.07 2.28
CA GLY A 40 1.34 -7.50 1.68
C GLY A 40 1.86 -6.54 0.61
N LYS A 41 1.00 -6.11 -0.32
CA LYS A 41 1.36 -5.13 -1.35
C LYS A 41 1.52 -3.72 -0.79
N ALA A 42 0.71 -3.36 0.20
CA ALA A 42 0.79 -2.05 0.86
C ALA A 42 2.11 -1.89 1.64
N ARG A 43 2.53 -2.89 2.44
CA ARG A 43 3.83 -2.83 3.13
C ARG A 43 5.02 -2.78 2.17
N GLU A 44 4.89 -3.45 1.02
CA GLU A 44 5.93 -3.45 -0.03
C GLU A 44 6.05 -2.07 -0.67
N LEU A 45 4.92 -1.43 -1.00
CA LEU A 45 4.88 -0.04 -1.48
C LEU A 45 5.46 0.94 -0.45
N ALA A 46 5.16 0.73 0.82
CA ALA A 46 5.68 1.54 1.93
C ALA A 46 7.16 1.25 2.25
N GLY A 47 7.77 0.23 1.64
CA GLY A 47 9.18 -0.14 1.85
C GLY A 47 9.49 -0.60 3.27
N MET A 48 8.53 -1.19 3.98
CA MET A 48 8.68 -1.54 5.39
C MET A 48 8.28 -2.98 5.70
N SER A 49 8.71 -3.47 6.86
CA SER A 49 8.31 -4.78 7.36
C SER A 49 6.82 -4.80 7.71
N LEU A 50 6.23 -6.01 7.74
CA LEU A 50 4.83 -6.20 8.14
C LEU A 50 4.55 -5.62 9.54
N TRP A 51 5.50 -5.79 10.48
CA TRP A 51 5.36 -5.31 11.85
C TRP A 51 5.35 -3.78 11.91
N GLN A 52 6.27 -3.12 11.20
CA GLN A 52 6.29 -1.65 11.08
C GLN A 52 5.01 -1.11 10.44
N PHE A 53 4.50 -1.78 9.40
CA PHE A 53 3.26 -1.37 8.74
C PHE A 53 2.06 -1.49 9.67
N ARG A 54 1.97 -2.57 10.46
CA ARG A 54 0.93 -2.72 11.48
C ARG A 54 1.01 -1.65 12.55
N GLN A 55 2.22 -1.34 13.05
CA GLN A 55 2.41 -0.26 14.01
C GLN A 55 1.98 1.10 13.44
N LEU A 56 2.27 1.35 12.17
CA LEU A 56 1.87 2.56 11.47
C LEU A 56 0.35 2.67 11.34
N LEU A 57 -0.35 1.60 10.96
CA LEU A 57 -1.82 1.56 10.93
C LEU A 57 -2.42 1.85 12.31
N SER A 58 -1.88 1.22 13.36
CA SER A 58 -2.32 1.46 14.75
C SER A 58 -2.11 2.91 15.18
N SER A 59 -0.99 3.52 14.81
CA SER A 59 -0.70 4.93 15.14
C SER A 59 -1.62 5.93 14.45
N ARG A 60 -2.25 5.53 13.35
CA ARG A 60 -3.14 6.34 12.51
C ARG A 60 -4.62 6.05 12.78
N GLU A 61 -4.93 5.21 13.76
CA GLU A 61 -6.29 4.73 14.08
C GLU A 61 -7.02 4.12 12.87
N VAL A 62 -6.28 3.66 11.86
CA VAL A 62 -6.87 2.91 10.75
C VAL A 62 -7.19 1.54 11.30
N PRO A 63 -8.48 1.17 11.45
CA PRO A 63 -8.81 -0.10 12.07
C PRO A 63 -8.18 -1.19 11.22
N ALA A 64 -7.41 -2.06 11.86
CA ALA A 64 -6.91 -3.27 11.24
C ALA A 64 -8.10 -4.19 10.99
N HIS A 65 -8.93 -3.87 9.99
CA HIS A 65 -10.13 -4.62 9.60
C HIS A 65 -9.77 -5.98 8.96
N TYR A 66 -8.52 -6.43 9.08
CA TYR A 66 -8.06 -7.76 8.74
C TYR A 66 -7.60 -8.47 10.02
N ASP A 67 -8.58 -9.05 10.71
CA ASP A 67 -8.37 -10.34 11.36
C ASP A 67 -7.91 -11.32 10.28
N GLU A 68 -6.60 -11.54 10.20
CA GLU A 68 -5.84 -12.76 9.85
C GLU A 68 -6.31 -13.75 8.74
N LYS A 69 -7.52 -13.69 8.19
CA LYS A 69 -8.12 -14.68 7.28
C LYS A 69 -8.03 -14.37 5.80
N GLU A 70 -8.04 -13.10 5.40
CA GLU A 70 -8.07 -12.76 3.97
C GLU A 70 -6.65 -12.59 3.35
N LEU A 71 -5.56 -12.89 4.10
CA LEU A 71 -4.18 -12.86 3.56
C LEU A 71 -3.90 -14.02 2.60
N LEU A 72 -4.71 -15.09 2.64
CA LEU A 72 -4.51 -16.30 1.86
C LEU A 72 -5.41 -16.41 0.61
N GLU A 73 -6.48 -15.62 0.49
CA GLU A 73 -7.45 -15.82 -0.60
C GLU A 73 -7.20 -14.99 -1.87
N ASP A 74 -6.33 -13.96 -1.85
CA ASP A 74 -6.21 -13.05 -3.01
C ASP A 74 -4.82 -13.02 -3.69
N LEU A 75 -3.96 -14.00 -3.36
CA LEU A 75 -2.83 -14.37 -4.22
C LEU A 75 -3.28 -15.21 -5.43
N ASP A 76 -4.48 -15.78 -5.41
CA ASP A 76 -5.05 -16.57 -6.50
C ASP A 76 -5.66 -15.71 -7.63
N THR A 77 -6.22 -14.53 -7.31
CA THR A 77 -6.89 -13.69 -8.32
C THR A 77 -5.90 -13.00 -9.28
N VAL A 78 -4.66 -12.77 -8.84
CA VAL A 78 -3.65 -12.02 -9.63
C VAL A 78 -2.95 -12.90 -10.67
N SER A 79 -3.02 -14.23 -10.56
CA SER A 79 -2.39 -15.13 -11.55
C SER A 79 -3.33 -15.60 -12.66
N ASN A 80 -4.63 -15.27 -12.61
CA ASN A 80 -5.61 -15.73 -13.61
C ASN A 80 -6.06 -14.66 -14.62
N TRP A 81 -5.47 -13.47 -14.63
CA TRP A 81 -5.73 -12.46 -15.67
C TRP A 81 -4.72 -12.49 -16.84
N ASP A 82 -3.90 -13.54 -16.96
CA ASP A 82 -2.90 -13.69 -18.03
C ASP A 82 -3.20 -14.83 -19.03
N ARG A 83 -4.44 -15.38 -19.04
CA ARG A 83 -4.85 -16.44 -19.99
C ARG A 83 -6.28 -16.37 -20.55
N SER A 84 -6.92 -15.20 -20.54
CA SER A 84 -8.15 -14.96 -21.30
C SER A 84 -8.24 -13.47 -21.59
N ALA A 85 -7.83 -12.93 -22.72
CA ALA A 85 -8.23 -13.37 -24.05
C ALA A 85 -7.06 -13.27 -25.02
N SER A 86 -6.77 -14.42 -25.63
CA SER A 86 -6.29 -14.54 -27.01
C SER A 86 -7.30 -13.96 -27.99
#